data_AF-A0A562JRJ3-F1
#
_entry.id   AF-A0A562JRJ3-F1
#
_cell.length_a   1.000
_cell.length_b   1.000
_cell.length_c   1.000
_cell.angle_alpha   90.00
_cell.angle_beta   90.00
_cell.angle_gamma   90.00
#
_symmetry.space_group_name_H-M   'P 1'
#
loop_
_entity.id
_entity.type
_entity.pdbx_description
1 polymer ?
#
loop_
_entity_poly.entity_id
_entity_poly.type
_entity_poly.pdbx_seq_one_letter_code
_entity_poly.pdbx_strand_id
1 'polypeptide(L)'
;MPRVEFLIPNTGPSPNAAKSRSSAIITNRYGRFADCELNFRSGDPDLHIIYGANEAGKTTSLAAVSDLLFGFPQRSPYNFMFDYILLRVGAVLEDGSRTFACRRKKGTAGTLLDTNDAAIDEAPLASMLKGQTRETFSLSFSLDQDALRSGGKAMVEAKNDLGRTLFAAGSGLTGVADELKKLEGEADAIWAPTTSQRRSFTFAHRQLAEATKTIRDAALKPKSWSDARNAMLEAQAALNLARDARDVVQTELRAADRVRRLAPLVRLRDEQTETLLGYETIVDLSVQREDEAERVIREAEEAQRQRSTAEQLKADAENRRDKIEADPTLLEKADEIDQLIADGGAVAKAAQDLVRREAELVVAEALTRRLRAEAGPNADATPSRALAAKLRDLSRTHGENAAARRQIAESRNDLDDRRKRAQDRLDGASAAAASEALIDAVDAARALGSDADARCEGAGLRVEALASSLPALLTRLSPWTGGIDELLVLPEVGDEEI
;
A
#
# COMPACT_ATOMS: atom_id res chain seq x y z
N MET A 1 -92.17 -18.72 26.67
CA MET A 1 -92.25 -19.97 27.45
C MET A 1 -91.67 -21.09 26.60
N PRO A 2 -90.53 -21.68 26.99
CA PRO A 2 -89.91 -22.72 26.19
C PRO A 2 -90.61 -24.06 26.39
N ARG A 3 -90.94 -24.68 25.27
CA ARG A 3 -91.57 -25.99 25.10
C ARG A 3 -90.43 -27.00 24.96
N VAL A 4 -90.32 -27.92 25.90
CA VAL A 4 -89.26 -28.92 26.00
C VAL A 4 -89.87 -30.29 25.67
N GLU A 5 -89.32 -31.06 24.75
CA GLU A 5 -89.86 -32.36 24.31
C GLU A 5 -88.72 -33.37 23.95
N PHE A 6 -88.47 -34.38 24.80
CA PHE A 6 -87.66 -35.59 24.53
C PHE A 6 -88.26 -36.60 23.55
N LEU A 7 -87.45 -37.03 22.58
CA LEU A 7 -87.73 -38.20 21.77
C LEU A 7 -86.66 -39.28 21.96
N ILE A 8 -87.05 -40.55 22.06
CA ILE A 8 -86.17 -41.72 22.02
C ILE A 8 -86.23 -42.30 20.60
N PRO A 9 -85.28 -41.96 19.70
CA PRO A 9 -85.26 -42.53 18.35
C PRO A 9 -84.73 -43.97 18.37
N ASN A 10 -85.35 -44.80 17.54
CA ASN A 10 -85.08 -46.22 17.36
C ASN A 10 -83.87 -46.43 16.44
N THR A 11 -82.73 -46.89 16.97
CA THR A 11 -81.60 -47.35 16.16
C THR A 11 -81.63 -48.88 16.03
N GLY A 12 -82.22 -49.39 14.94
CA GLY A 12 -82.00 -50.77 14.49
C GLY A 12 -83.26 -51.47 13.94
N PRO A 13 -83.14 -52.21 12.82
CA PRO A 13 -84.26 -52.94 12.24
C PRO A 13 -84.47 -54.25 13.01
N SER A 14 -85.42 -54.25 13.95
CA SER A 14 -85.89 -55.50 14.57
C SER A 14 -87.42 -55.49 14.63
N PRO A 15 -88.14 -56.47 14.03
CA PRO A 15 -89.58 -56.35 13.76
C PRO A 15 -90.50 -56.61 14.95
N ASN A 16 -90.00 -56.71 16.19
CA ASN A 16 -90.82 -57.18 17.31
C ASN A 16 -90.50 -56.55 18.69
N ALA A 17 -90.21 -55.24 18.71
CA ALA A 17 -90.02 -54.50 19.95
C ALA A 17 -91.16 -53.50 20.17
N ALA A 18 -92.01 -53.75 21.18
CA ALA A 18 -93.01 -52.80 21.65
C ALA A 18 -92.36 -51.46 22.02
N LYS A 19 -92.86 -50.37 21.41
CA LYS A 19 -92.39 -48.99 21.54
C LYS A 19 -92.92 -48.39 22.85
N SER A 20 -92.02 -48.09 23.78
CA SER A 20 -92.34 -47.27 24.94
C SER A 20 -92.09 -45.79 24.59
N ARG A 21 -93.10 -44.93 24.71
CA ARG A 21 -93.05 -43.48 24.44
C ARG A 21 -93.44 -42.67 25.68
N SER A 22 -93.04 -41.41 25.76
CA SER A 22 -93.57 -40.47 26.76
C SER A 22 -94.56 -39.54 26.07
N SER A 23 -95.83 -39.49 26.50
CA SER A 23 -96.84 -38.61 25.89
C SER A 23 -96.91 -37.23 26.53
N ALA A 24 -96.54 -37.12 27.81
CA ALA A 24 -96.35 -35.82 28.47
C ALA A 24 -95.29 -35.92 29.58
N ILE A 25 -94.47 -34.89 29.75
CA ILE A 25 -93.59 -34.71 30.93
C ILE A 25 -94.08 -33.49 31.71
N ILE A 26 -94.26 -33.67 33.02
CA ILE A 26 -94.74 -32.65 33.94
C ILE A 26 -93.65 -32.39 34.98
N THR A 27 -93.07 -31.20 34.98
CA THR A 27 -92.06 -30.77 35.96
C THR A 27 -92.69 -29.84 36.99
N ASN A 28 -93.21 -30.43 38.07
CA ASN A 28 -93.76 -29.71 39.22
C ASN A 28 -92.64 -29.48 40.23
N ARG A 29 -91.89 -28.38 40.08
CA ARG A 29 -90.74 -27.99 40.93
C ARG A 29 -89.51 -28.88 40.70
N TYR A 30 -88.78 -28.65 39.61
CA TYR A 30 -87.48 -29.29 39.33
C TYR A 30 -86.51 -28.32 38.67
N GLY A 31 -85.34 -28.10 39.31
CA GLY A 31 -84.36 -27.15 38.80
C GLY A 31 -84.97 -25.77 38.58
N ARG A 32 -85.07 -25.35 37.30
CA ARG A 32 -85.63 -24.04 36.94
C ARG A 32 -87.16 -24.03 36.79
N PHE A 33 -87.79 -25.19 36.76
CA PHE A 33 -89.21 -25.32 36.43
C PHE A 33 -90.07 -25.32 37.68
N ALA A 34 -90.99 -24.36 37.82
CA ALA A 34 -91.95 -24.29 38.91
C ALA A 34 -93.14 -25.22 38.66
N ASP A 35 -93.73 -25.15 37.47
CA ASP A 35 -94.82 -26.01 36.97
C ASP A 35 -94.79 -25.95 35.43
N CYS A 36 -93.95 -26.79 34.79
CA CYS A 36 -93.79 -26.79 33.33
C CYS A 36 -94.23 -28.14 32.74
N GLU A 37 -95.14 -28.08 31.78
CA GLU A 37 -95.70 -29.25 31.08
C GLU A 37 -95.28 -29.29 29.61
N LEU A 38 -94.87 -30.47 29.20
CA LEU A 38 -94.18 -30.79 27.97
C LEU A 38 -94.97 -31.87 27.24
N ASN A 39 -95.72 -31.46 26.22
CA ASN A 39 -96.74 -32.30 25.59
C ASN A 39 -96.28 -32.83 24.23
N PHE A 40 -96.08 -34.14 24.16
CA PHE A 40 -95.59 -34.83 22.97
C PHE A 40 -96.72 -35.25 22.06
N ARG A 41 -96.67 -34.79 20.81
CA ARG A 41 -97.69 -35.16 19.82
C ARG A 41 -97.42 -36.55 19.26
N SER A 42 -98.46 -37.36 19.17
CA SER A 42 -98.41 -38.61 18.40
C SER A 42 -98.38 -38.32 16.89
N GLY A 43 -97.45 -38.89 16.13
CA GLY A 43 -97.39 -38.77 14.67
C GLY A 43 -96.17 -39.44 14.04
N ASP A 44 -96.13 -39.50 12.70
CA ASP A 44 -94.97 -39.94 11.91
C ASP A 44 -94.42 -38.73 11.11
N PRO A 45 -93.12 -38.38 11.17
CA PRO A 45 -92.09 -38.99 12.01
C PRO A 45 -92.30 -38.71 13.50
N ASP A 46 -92.06 -39.73 14.31
CA ASP A 46 -91.92 -39.62 15.76
C ASP A 46 -90.55 -38.95 15.99
N LEU A 47 -90.46 -37.63 15.82
CA LEU A 47 -89.29 -36.80 16.08
C LEU A 47 -89.70 -35.48 16.74
N HIS A 48 -89.10 -35.20 17.91
CA HIS A 48 -89.30 -33.96 18.64
C HIS A 48 -87.97 -33.27 18.85
N ILE A 49 -87.95 -31.96 18.62
CA ILE A 49 -86.75 -31.12 18.72
C ILE A 49 -86.97 -30.08 19.83
N ILE A 50 -86.12 -30.13 20.84
CA ILE A 50 -86.06 -29.13 21.90
C ILE A 50 -85.03 -28.08 21.55
N TYR A 51 -85.46 -26.83 21.41
CA TYR A 51 -84.55 -25.72 21.19
C TYR A 51 -84.90 -24.54 22.09
N GLY A 52 -83.91 -23.69 22.33
CA GLY A 52 -84.00 -22.53 23.19
C GLY A 52 -82.62 -21.94 23.42
N ALA A 53 -82.55 -20.74 23.98
CA ALA A 53 -81.30 -20.09 24.33
C ALA A 53 -80.42 -20.96 25.26
N ASN A 54 -79.15 -20.61 25.40
CA ASN A 54 -78.33 -21.18 26.47
C ASN A 54 -79.01 -20.91 27.82
N GLU A 55 -78.90 -21.85 28.75
CA GLU A 55 -79.57 -21.81 30.07
C GLU A 55 -81.11 -21.87 30.06
N ALA A 56 -81.74 -22.11 28.90
CA ALA A 56 -83.19 -22.33 28.81
C ALA A 56 -83.68 -23.63 29.48
N GLY A 57 -82.79 -24.45 30.04
CA GLY A 57 -83.14 -25.67 30.76
C GLY A 57 -83.14 -26.96 29.92
N LYS A 58 -82.51 -26.98 28.73
CA LYS A 58 -82.42 -28.18 27.86
C LYS A 58 -81.78 -29.37 28.59
N THR A 59 -80.59 -29.18 29.15
CA THR A 59 -79.87 -30.20 29.94
C THR A 59 -80.64 -30.57 31.21
N THR A 60 -81.22 -29.57 31.90
CA THR A 60 -82.07 -29.79 33.09
C THR A 60 -83.24 -30.71 32.80
N SER A 61 -83.81 -30.58 31.62
CA SER A 61 -84.97 -31.38 31.23
C SER A 61 -84.58 -32.83 30.93
N LEU A 62 -83.38 -33.07 30.35
CA LEU A 62 -82.89 -34.42 30.09
C LEU A 62 -82.59 -35.13 31.41
N ALA A 63 -82.03 -34.38 32.35
CA ALA A 63 -81.82 -34.86 33.71
C ALA A 63 -83.14 -35.17 34.43
N ALA A 64 -84.19 -34.36 34.25
CA ALA A 64 -85.51 -34.63 34.81
C ALA A 64 -86.10 -35.96 34.29
N VAL A 65 -85.96 -36.26 32.99
CA VAL A 65 -86.36 -37.56 32.43
C VAL A 65 -85.57 -38.70 33.03
N SER A 66 -84.24 -38.57 33.10
CA SER A 66 -83.38 -39.58 33.70
C SER A 66 -83.73 -39.82 35.18
N ASP A 67 -84.00 -38.75 35.94
CA ASP A 67 -84.40 -38.80 37.34
C ASP A 67 -85.79 -39.40 37.55
N LEU A 68 -86.72 -39.20 36.62
CA LEU A 68 -88.03 -39.85 36.63
C LEU A 68 -87.89 -41.36 36.40
N LEU A 69 -87.15 -41.77 35.37
CA LEU A 69 -87.03 -43.17 34.96
C LEU A 69 -86.22 -43.99 35.98
N PHE A 70 -85.08 -43.48 36.44
CA PHE A 70 -84.12 -44.24 37.24
C PHE A 70 -84.01 -43.78 38.71
N GLY A 71 -84.78 -42.77 39.09
CA GLY A 71 -84.72 -42.19 40.43
C GLY A 71 -83.65 -41.11 40.58
N PHE A 72 -83.87 -40.17 41.49
CA PHE A 72 -82.96 -39.06 41.70
C PHE A 72 -81.64 -39.52 42.34
N PRO A 73 -80.47 -39.06 41.86
CA PRO A 73 -79.18 -39.38 42.47
C PRO A 73 -79.09 -38.90 43.93
N GLN A 74 -78.25 -39.54 44.75
CA GLN A 74 -78.06 -39.16 46.17
C GLN A 74 -77.77 -37.67 46.35
N ARG A 75 -76.90 -37.11 45.49
CA ARG A 75 -76.66 -35.67 45.36
C ARG A 75 -77.23 -35.21 44.02
N SER A 76 -78.34 -34.47 44.06
CA SER A 76 -78.90 -33.85 42.85
C SER A 76 -78.50 -32.37 42.80
N PRO A 77 -77.95 -31.87 41.67
CA PRO A 77 -77.54 -30.47 41.52
C PRO A 77 -78.73 -29.53 41.22
N TYR A 78 -79.96 -30.05 41.18
CA TYR A 78 -81.14 -29.32 40.70
C TYR A 78 -82.05 -28.75 41.81
N ASN A 79 -81.51 -28.51 43.02
CA ASN A 79 -82.22 -27.91 44.15
C ASN A 79 -82.05 -26.39 44.28
N PHE A 80 -81.66 -25.70 43.20
CA PHE A 80 -81.28 -24.29 43.27
C PHE A 80 -82.46 -23.30 43.40
N MET A 81 -83.69 -23.67 43.00
CA MET A 81 -84.89 -22.85 43.25
C MET A 81 -85.91 -23.50 44.19
N PHE A 82 -85.84 -24.81 44.40
CA PHE A 82 -86.75 -25.54 45.27
C PHE A 82 -85.96 -26.48 46.17
N ASP A 83 -86.29 -26.49 47.46
CA ASP A 83 -85.70 -27.42 48.41
C ASP A 83 -85.91 -28.88 47.97
N TYR A 84 -84.98 -29.76 48.35
CA TYR A 84 -85.02 -31.18 47.97
C TYR A 84 -86.36 -31.87 48.25
N ILE A 85 -87.05 -31.50 49.34
CA ILE A 85 -88.33 -32.07 49.75
C ILE A 85 -89.44 -31.76 48.72
N LEU A 86 -89.35 -30.61 48.06
CA LEU A 86 -90.32 -30.12 47.08
C LEU A 86 -90.08 -30.66 45.67
N LEU A 87 -88.93 -31.29 45.40
CA LEU A 87 -88.61 -31.76 44.05
C LEU A 87 -89.58 -32.87 43.61
N ARG A 88 -90.27 -32.63 42.48
CA ARG A 88 -91.13 -33.63 41.81
C ARG A 88 -90.95 -33.53 40.30
N VAL A 89 -90.93 -34.69 39.64
CA VAL A 89 -91.04 -34.82 38.18
C VAL A 89 -92.06 -35.89 37.89
N GLY A 90 -92.94 -35.70 36.93
CA GLY A 90 -93.87 -36.71 36.46
C GLY A 90 -93.85 -36.87 34.96
N ALA A 91 -94.39 -37.98 34.49
CA ALA A 91 -94.72 -38.16 33.09
C ALA A 91 -95.90 -39.12 32.94
N VAL A 92 -96.52 -39.05 31.77
CA VAL A 92 -97.36 -40.10 31.24
C VAL A 92 -96.51 -40.90 30.26
N LEU A 93 -96.18 -42.12 30.64
CA LEU A 93 -95.46 -43.07 29.80
C LEU A 93 -96.47 -43.98 29.10
N GLU A 94 -96.17 -44.40 27.89
CA GLU A 94 -97.01 -45.30 27.11
C GLU A 94 -96.18 -46.45 26.57
N ASP A 95 -96.69 -47.68 26.62
CA ASP A 95 -96.08 -48.87 25.99
C ASP A 95 -97.18 -49.61 25.23
N GLY A 96 -97.18 -49.46 23.90
CA GLY A 96 -98.28 -49.91 23.05
C GLY A 96 -99.61 -49.24 23.43
N SER A 97 -100.58 -50.02 23.94
CA SER A 97 -101.89 -49.54 24.38
C SER A 97 -101.98 -49.23 25.87
N ARG A 98 -100.90 -49.44 26.64
CA ARG A 98 -100.86 -49.19 28.08
C ARG A 98 -100.36 -47.77 28.34
N THR A 99 -101.07 -47.03 29.18
CA THR A 99 -100.64 -45.71 29.69
C THR A 99 -100.34 -45.82 31.18
N PHE A 100 -99.25 -45.20 31.61
CA PHE A 100 -98.75 -45.20 32.99
C PHE A 100 -98.39 -43.77 33.40
N ALA A 101 -99.30 -43.14 34.14
CA ALA A 101 -99.08 -41.82 34.73
C ALA A 101 -98.42 -41.96 36.09
N CYS A 102 -97.23 -41.38 36.25
CA CYS A 102 -96.50 -41.42 37.50
C CYS A 102 -95.79 -40.10 37.79
N ARG A 103 -95.58 -39.83 39.08
CA ARG A 103 -94.72 -38.75 39.59
C ARG A 103 -93.66 -39.35 40.47
N ARG A 104 -92.44 -38.83 40.41
CA ARG A 104 -91.36 -39.23 41.29
C ARG A 104 -90.92 -38.07 42.16
N LYS A 105 -90.83 -38.32 43.46
CA LYS A 105 -90.25 -37.41 44.46
C LYS A 105 -88.80 -37.72 44.75
N LYS A 106 -88.01 -36.72 45.13
CA LYS A 106 -86.71 -36.97 45.73
C LYS A 106 -86.88 -37.65 47.09
N GLY A 107 -86.25 -38.80 47.26
CA GLY A 107 -86.26 -39.58 48.51
C GLY A 107 -85.46 -40.87 48.38
N THR A 108 -85.47 -41.70 49.42
CA THR A 108 -84.79 -43.01 49.45
C THR A 108 -85.75 -44.20 49.40
N ALA A 109 -87.01 -44.03 49.81
CA ALA A 109 -88.04 -45.06 49.76
C ALA A 109 -89.42 -44.46 49.40
N GLY A 110 -90.26 -45.23 48.71
CA GLY A 110 -91.60 -44.80 48.30
C GLY A 110 -91.58 -43.55 47.41
N THR A 111 -90.65 -43.51 46.44
CA THR A 111 -90.38 -42.30 45.63
C THR A 111 -91.30 -42.15 44.43
N LEU A 112 -91.84 -43.24 43.89
CA LEU A 112 -92.79 -43.24 42.78
C LEU A 112 -94.22 -43.12 43.31
N LEU A 113 -94.98 -42.19 42.76
CA LEU A 113 -96.31 -41.75 43.20
C LEU A 113 -97.29 -41.79 42.03
N ASP A 114 -98.58 -41.97 42.33
CA ASP A 114 -99.68 -41.86 41.36
C ASP A 114 -100.17 -40.40 41.19
N THR A 115 -101.29 -40.24 40.46
CA THR A 115 -101.96 -38.95 40.25
C THR A 115 -102.59 -38.38 41.53
N ASN A 116 -102.77 -39.18 42.59
CA ASN A 116 -103.32 -38.78 43.89
C ASN A 116 -102.23 -38.61 44.97
N ASP A 117 -100.94 -38.62 44.61
CA ASP A 117 -99.78 -38.53 45.51
C ASP A 117 -99.61 -39.74 46.46
N ALA A 118 -100.23 -40.88 46.15
CA ALA A 118 -100.03 -42.14 46.86
C ALA A 118 -98.83 -42.91 46.27
N ALA A 119 -98.03 -43.57 47.12
CA ALA A 119 -96.88 -44.36 46.67
C ALA A 119 -97.33 -45.62 45.91
N ILE A 120 -96.71 -45.87 44.75
CA ILE A 120 -97.00 -47.02 43.89
C ILE A 120 -95.79 -47.94 43.73
N ASP A 121 -96.04 -49.18 43.31
CA ASP A 121 -95.00 -50.16 42.99
C ASP A 121 -94.16 -49.70 41.80
N GLU A 122 -92.84 -49.93 41.85
CA GLU A 122 -91.91 -49.61 40.77
C GLU A 122 -91.88 -50.70 39.68
N ALA A 123 -92.42 -51.91 39.95
CA ALA A 123 -92.41 -53.03 39.01
C ALA A 123 -92.99 -52.70 37.61
N PRO A 124 -94.10 -51.95 37.46
CA PRO A 124 -94.61 -51.55 36.15
C PRO A 124 -93.62 -50.68 35.36
N LEU A 125 -92.96 -49.73 36.02
CA LEU A 125 -91.95 -48.87 35.39
C LEU A 125 -90.69 -49.65 35.01
N ALA A 126 -90.22 -50.54 35.88
CA ALA A 126 -89.07 -51.41 35.62
C ALA A 126 -89.32 -52.34 34.42
N SER A 127 -90.53 -52.87 34.28
CA SER A 127 -90.94 -53.66 33.11
C SER A 127 -90.88 -52.86 31.81
N MET A 128 -91.26 -51.57 31.83
CA MET A 128 -91.20 -50.70 30.65
C MET A 128 -89.76 -50.35 30.24
N LEU A 129 -88.82 -50.33 31.21
CA LEU A 129 -87.40 -50.06 30.97
C LEU A 129 -86.60 -51.26 30.46
N LYS A 130 -87.17 -52.47 30.49
CA LYS A 130 -86.58 -53.71 29.94
C LYS A 130 -85.12 -53.95 30.37
N GLY A 131 -84.80 -53.65 31.63
CA GLY A 131 -83.46 -53.87 32.21
C GLY A 131 -82.42 -52.79 31.89
N GLN A 132 -82.81 -51.68 31.25
CA GLN A 132 -81.91 -50.53 31.06
C GLN A 132 -81.55 -49.89 32.40
N THR A 133 -80.27 -49.57 32.59
CA THR A 133 -79.79 -48.78 33.71
C THR A 133 -79.63 -47.31 33.31
N ARG A 134 -79.43 -46.44 34.30
CA ARG A 134 -79.12 -45.01 34.06
C ARG A 134 -77.87 -44.85 33.19
N GLU A 135 -76.85 -45.65 33.45
CA GLU A 135 -75.57 -45.61 32.72
C GLU A 135 -75.76 -46.01 31.25
N THR A 136 -76.46 -47.11 31.00
CA THR A 136 -76.76 -47.57 29.63
C THR A 136 -77.65 -46.57 28.91
N PHE A 137 -78.64 -45.98 29.61
CA PHE A 137 -79.48 -44.93 29.04
C PHE A 137 -78.67 -43.70 28.63
N SER A 138 -77.71 -43.26 29.46
CA SER A 138 -76.85 -42.12 29.14
C SER A 138 -75.91 -42.43 27.97
N LEU A 139 -75.25 -43.60 27.95
CA LEU A 139 -74.32 -43.96 26.88
C LEU A 139 -75.00 -44.13 25.51
N SER A 140 -76.21 -44.70 25.48
CA SER A 140 -76.91 -45.00 24.22
C SER A 140 -77.84 -43.88 23.75
N PHE A 141 -78.39 -43.07 24.67
CA PHE A 141 -79.45 -42.11 24.35
C PHE A 141 -79.15 -40.67 24.81
N SER A 142 -77.94 -40.40 25.31
CA SER A 142 -77.46 -39.03 25.53
C SER A 142 -76.10 -38.79 24.86
N LEU A 143 -76.03 -37.75 24.04
CA LEU A 143 -74.77 -37.30 23.44
C LEU A 143 -74.38 -35.99 24.11
N ASP A 144 -73.47 -36.07 25.09
CA ASP A 144 -72.90 -34.91 25.76
C ASP A 144 -71.46 -34.64 25.25
N GLN A 145 -71.06 -33.38 25.27
CA GLN A 145 -69.74 -32.94 24.82
C GLN A 145 -68.60 -33.62 25.61
N ASP A 146 -68.79 -33.78 26.92
CA ASP A 146 -67.80 -34.44 27.77
C ASP A 146 -67.71 -35.93 27.48
N ALA A 147 -68.84 -36.60 27.21
CA ALA A 147 -68.87 -38.01 26.81
C ALA A 147 -68.12 -38.26 25.48
N LEU A 148 -68.30 -37.36 24.50
CA LEU A 148 -67.57 -37.40 23.22
C LEU A 148 -66.06 -37.25 23.42
N ARG A 149 -65.64 -36.32 24.28
CA ARG A 149 -64.22 -36.07 24.55
C ARG A 149 -63.57 -37.23 25.32
N SER A 150 -64.25 -37.80 26.32
CA SER A 150 -63.76 -38.98 27.03
C SER A 150 -63.66 -40.19 26.12
N GLY A 151 -64.62 -40.40 25.23
CA GLY A 151 -64.59 -41.47 24.23
C GLY A 151 -63.40 -41.33 23.29
N GLY A 152 -63.18 -40.14 22.72
CA GLY A 152 -62.03 -39.88 21.84
C GLY A 152 -60.67 -40.05 22.55
N LYS A 153 -60.58 -39.70 23.83
CA LYS A 153 -59.35 -39.87 24.62
C LYS A 153 -59.04 -41.35 24.88
N ALA A 154 -60.06 -42.15 25.23
CA ALA A 154 -59.89 -43.59 25.39
C ALA A 154 -59.43 -44.27 24.08
N MET A 155 -59.83 -43.75 22.92
CA MET A 155 -59.37 -44.26 21.61
C MET A 155 -57.89 -44.00 21.34
N VAL A 156 -57.36 -42.85 21.78
CA VAL A 156 -55.93 -42.51 21.63
C VAL A 156 -55.06 -43.30 22.61
N GLU A 157 -55.59 -43.57 23.81
CA GLU A 157 -54.87 -44.28 24.87
C GLU A 157 -54.86 -45.81 24.69
N ALA A 158 -55.79 -46.37 23.91
CA ALA A 158 -55.84 -47.79 23.54
C ALA A 158 -54.71 -48.17 22.55
N LYS A 159 -53.47 -48.09 23.02
CA LYS A 159 -52.21 -48.46 22.34
C LYS A 159 -51.99 -49.96 22.11
N ASN A 160 -53.02 -50.79 22.21
CA ASN A 160 -52.89 -52.22 21.91
C ASN A 160 -53.38 -52.50 20.49
N ASP A 161 -52.52 -53.17 19.73
CA ASP A 161 -52.57 -53.42 18.28
C ASP A 161 -53.94 -53.91 17.75
N LEU A 162 -54.74 -54.53 18.62
CA LEU A 162 -56.10 -55.00 18.33
C LEU A 162 -57.12 -53.87 18.15
N GLY A 163 -57.02 -52.78 18.93
CA GLY A 163 -57.92 -51.63 18.81
C GLY A 163 -57.68 -50.82 17.53
N ARG A 164 -56.41 -50.76 17.13
CA ARG A 164 -55.98 -50.08 15.90
C ARG A 164 -56.36 -50.88 14.65
N THR A 165 -56.28 -52.21 14.67
CA THR A 165 -56.72 -53.07 13.56
C THR A 165 -58.25 -53.13 13.41
N LEU A 166 -59.01 -53.23 14.51
CA LEU A 166 -60.49 -53.16 14.46
C LEU A 166 -60.99 -51.80 13.95
N PHE A 167 -60.33 -50.70 14.36
CA PHE A 167 -60.71 -49.36 13.90
C PHE A 167 -60.26 -49.10 12.45
N ALA A 168 -59.05 -49.52 12.06
CA ALA A 168 -58.55 -49.37 10.69
C ALA A 168 -59.36 -50.19 9.67
N ALA A 169 -59.82 -51.39 10.03
CA ALA A 169 -60.67 -52.23 9.20
C ALA A 169 -62.09 -51.65 9.01
N GLY A 170 -62.59 -50.85 9.97
CA GLY A 170 -63.92 -50.24 9.90
C GLY A 170 -63.97 -48.82 9.30
N SER A 171 -62.84 -48.10 9.20
CA SER A 171 -62.81 -46.66 8.88
C SER A 171 -61.96 -46.24 7.68
N GLY A 172 -61.12 -47.12 7.11
CA GLY A 172 -60.27 -46.78 5.95
C GLY A 172 -59.09 -45.86 6.23
N LEU A 173 -58.71 -45.65 7.49
CA LEU A 173 -57.72 -44.65 7.94
C LEU A 173 -56.25 -45.14 7.97
N THR A 174 -55.91 -46.24 7.30
CA THR A 174 -54.54 -46.80 7.31
C THR A 174 -53.47 -45.84 6.78
N GLY A 175 -53.78 -45.05 5.75
CA GLY A 175 -52.84 -44.09 5.16
C GLY A 175 -52.41 -42.95 6.10
N VAL A 176 -53.23 -42.60 7.09
CA VAL A 176 -52.91 -41.50 8.04
C VAL A 176 -51.81 -41.93 9.01
N ALA A 177 -51.76 -43.21 9.39
CA ALA A 177 -50.73 -43.70 10.30
C ALA A 177 -49.35 -43.77 9.62
N ASP A 178 -49.30 -44.11 8.33
CA ASP A 178 -48.05 -44.14 7.58
C ASP A 178 -47.50 -42.73 7.32
N GLU A 179 -48.37 -41.77 7.00
CA GLU A 179 -47.98 -40.36 6.84
C GLU A 179 -47.48 -39.76 8.17
N LEU A 180 -48.13 -40.09 9.30
CA LEU A 180 -47.65 -39.69 10.62
C LEU A 180 -46.23 -40.20 10.90
N LYS A 181 -45.96 -41.47 10.60
CA LYS A 181 -44.62 -42.07 10.79
C LYS A 181 -43.57 -41.40 9.90
N LYS A 182 -43.94 -41.00 8.68
CA LYS A 182 -43.05 -40.26 7.78
C LYS A 182 -42.73 -38.87 8.33
N LEU A 183 -43.74 -38.13 8.79
CA LEU A 183 -43.57 -36.83 9.43
C LEU A 183 -42.73 -36.92 10.72
N GLU A 184 -42.90 -37.98 11.51
CA GLU A 184 -42.04 -38.25 12.67
C GLU A 184 -40.57 -38.47 12.28
N GLY A 185 -40.30 -39.18 11.18
CA GLY A 185 -38.95 -39.37 10.66
C GLY A 185 -38.32 -38.08 10.11
N GLU A 186 -39.10 -37.27 9.39
CA GLU A 186 -38.65 -35.95 8.91
C GLU A 186 -38.36 -35.00 10.09
N ALA A 187 -39.22 -35.00 11.11
CA ALA A 187 -39.01 -34.24 12.33
C ALA A 187 -37.73 -34.70 13.06
N ASP A 188 -37.52 -36.02 13.22
CA ASP A 188 -36.32 -36.55 13.89
C ASP A 188 -35.03 -36.23 13.11
N ALA A 189 -35.07 -36.19 11.78
CA ALA A 189 -33.91 -35.79 10.97
C ALA A 189 -33.54 -34.31 11.16
N ILE A 190 -34.53 -33.46 11.47
CA ILE A 190 -34.32 -32.03 11.74
C ILE A 190 -33.87 -31.82 13.18
N TRP A 191 -34.61 -32.34 14.17
CA TRP A 191 -34.39 -32.07 15.58
C TRP A 191 -35.08 -33.10 16.50
N ALA A 192 -34.42 -33.45 17.60
CA ALA A 192 -35.04 -34.19 18.69
C ALA A 192 -34.41 -33.79 20.04
N PRO A 193 -35.05 -34.12 21.18
CA PRO A 193 -34.57 -33.74 22.51
C PRO A 193 -33.17 -34.27 22.85
N THR A 194 -32.80 -35.45 22.35
CA THR A 194 -31.44 -35.99 22.48
C THR A 194 -30.55 -35.40 21.40
N THR A 195 -29.38 -34.89 21.74
CA THR A 195 -28.47 -34.29 20.76
C THR A 195 -27.85 -35.35 19.85
N SER A 196 -27.93 -35.17 18.53
CA SER A 196 -27.24 -35.99 17.52
C SER A 196 -26.58 -35.10 16.47
N GLN A 197 -25.35 -35.44 16.09
CA GLN A 197 -24.56 -34.72 15.07
C GLN A 197 -25.09 -34.95 13.64
N ARG A 198 -25.93 -35.96 13.43
CA ARG A 198 -26.53 -36.25 12.11
C ARG A 198 -27.74 -35.37 11.80
N ARG A 199 -28.27 -34.65 12.78
CA ARG A 199 -29.46 -33.80 12.63
C ARG A 199 -29.08 -32.41 12.10
N SER A 200 -29.85 -31.91 11.15
CA SER A 200 -29.54 -30.68 10.42
C SER A 200 -29.47 -29.45 11.32
N PHE A 201 -30.39 -29.33 12.29
CA PHE A 201 -30.39 -28.21 13.24
C PHE A 201 -29.13 -28.16 14.11
N THR A 202 -28.74 -29.30 14.70
CA THR A 202 -27.55 -29.40 15.57
C THR A 202 -26.29 -29.00 14.81
N PHE A 203 -26.16 -29.47 13.56
CA PHE A 203 -25.03 -29.15 12.70
C PHE A 203 -24.99 -27.65 12.35
N ALA A 204 -26.12 -27.08 11.92
CA ALA A 204 -26.22 -25.65 11.61
C ALA A 204 -25.95 -24.76 12.83
N HIS A 205 -26.49 -25.11 13.99
CA HIS A 205 -26.26 -24.39 15.25
C HIS A 205 -24.78 -24.40 15.63
N ARG A 206 -24.09 -25.54 15.47
CA ARG A 206 -22.65 -25.64 15.72
C ARG A 206 -21.85 -24.75 14.77
N GLN A 207 -22.15 -24.78 13.48
CA GLN A 207 -21.49 -23.90 12.50
C GLN A 207 -21.70 -22.42 12.82
N LEU A 208 -22.92 -22.02 13.19
CA LEU A 208 -23.21 -20.65 13.60
C LEU A 208 -22.40 -20.25 14.85
N ALA A 209 -22.35 -21.13 15.85
CA ALA A 209 -21.58 -20.88 17.07
C ALA A 209 -20.08 -20.73 16.79
N GLU A 210 -19.52 -21.58 15.92
CA GLU A 210 -18.13 -21.53 15.48
C GLU A 210 -17.83 -20.27 14.68
N ALA A 211 -18.64 -19.94 13.68
CA ALA A 211 -18.50 -18.71 12.90
C ALA A 211 -18.62 -17.44 13.78
N THR A 212 -19.57 -17.43 14.72
CA THR A 212 -19.74 -16.31 15.66
C THR A 212 -18.52 -16.17 16.57
N LYS A 213 -17.93 -17.29 17.00
CA LYS A 213 -16.70 -17.30 17.78
C LYS A 213 -15.53 -16.74 16.96
N THR A 214 -15.35 -17.20 15.73
CA THR A 214 -14.28 -16.71 14.84
C THR A 214 -14.40 -15.21 14.57
N ILE A 215 -15.61 -14.70 14.32
CA ILE A 215 -15.86 -13.26 14.17
C ILE A 215 -15.47 -12.51 15.45
N ARG A 216 -15.88 -13.01 16.62
CA ARG A 216 -15.56 -12.38 17.91
C ARG A 216 -14.06 -12.38 18.21
N ASP A 217 -13.37 -13.47 17.91
CA ASP A 217 -11.95 -13.65 18.19
C ASP A 217 -11.08 -12.86 17.21
N ALA A 218 -11.50 -12.72 15.95
CA ALA A 218 -10.81 -11.93 14.93
C ALA A 218 -11.16 -10.43 14.97
N ALA A 219 -12.30 -10.06 15.58
CA ALA A 219 -12.71 -8.67 15.68
C ALA A 219 -11.77 -7.89 16.62
N LEU A 220 -11.24 -6.78 16.10
CA LEU A 220 -10.50 -5.83 16.90
C LEU A 220 -11.44 -5.21 17.94
N LYS A 221 -11.09 -5.34 19.22
CA LYS A 221 -11.90 -4.74 20.29
C LYS A 221 -11.77 -3.22 20.22
N PRO A 222 -12.87 -2.45 20.30
CA PRO A 222 -12.80 -0.98 20.28
C PRO A 222 -11.83 -0.42 21.32
N LYS A 223 -11.78 -1.04 22.50
CA LYS A 223 -10.86 -0.67 23.58
C LYS A 223 -9.38 -0.90 23.22
N SER A 224 -9.03 -2.04 22.61
CA SER A 224 -7.63 -2.28 22.22
C SER A 224 -7.17 -1.31 21.13
N TRP A 225 -8.08 -0.92 20.23
CA TRP A 225 -7.78 0.11 19.24
C TRP A 225 -7.61 1.48 19.87
N SER A 226 -8.52 1.89 20.78
CA SER A 226 -8.41 3.18 21.46
C SER A 226 -7.16 3.27 22.33
N ASP A 227 -6.82 2.20 23.07
CA ASP A 227 -5.65 2.15 23.93
C ASP A 227 -4.36 2.24 23.08
N ALA A 228 -4.30 1.52 21.95
CA ALA A 228 -3.16 1.58 21.04
C ALA A 228 -3.03 2.96 20.35
N ARG A 229 -4.16 3.57 19.96
CA ARG A 229 -4.16 4.92 19.40
C ARG A 229 -3.67 5.94 20.43
N ASN A 230 -4.18 5.90 21.66
CA ASN A 230 -3.75 6.82 22.71
C ASN A 230 -2.26 6.65 23.04
N ALA A 231 -1.77 5.40 23.11
CA ALA A 231 -0.34 5.14 23.32
C ALA A 231 0.54 5.69 22.17
N MET A 232 0.06 5.62 20.92
CA MET A 232 0.74 6.21 19.78
C MET A 232 0.77 7.74 19.86
N LEU A 233 -0.35 8.38 20.17
CA LEU A 233 -0.44 9.83 20.37
C LEU A 233 0.51 10.31 21.50
N GLU A 234 0.52 9.61 22.64
CA GLU A 234 1.40 9.92 23.76
C GLU A 234 2.88 9.77 23.38
N ALA A 235 3.24 8.69 22.69
CA ALA A 235 4.61 8.48 22.22
C ALA A 235 5.02 9.54 21.18
N GLN A 236 4.11 9.96 20.30
CA GLN A 236 4.36 10.99 19.30
C GLN A 236 4.57 12.36 19.96
N ALA A 237 3.75 12.71 20.96
CA ALA A 237 3.92 13.93 21.75
C ALA A 237 5.26 13.94 22.50
N ALA A 238 5.63 12.82 23.13
CA ALA A 238 6.91 12.68 23.82
C ALA A 238 8.11 12.79 22.86
N LEU A 239 8.00 12.23 21.66
CA LEU A 239 9.03 12.33 20.62
C LEU A 239 9.22 13.77 20.14
N ASN A 240 8.13 14.50 19.92
CA ASN A 240 8.18 15.89 19.49
C ASN A 240 8.85 16.78 20.55
N LEU A 241 8.45 16.64 21.82
CA LEU A 241 9.10 17.36 22.93
C LEU A 241 10.60 17.05 23.04
N ALA A 242 11.00 15.79 22.85
CA ALA A 242 12.41 15.41 22.87
C ALA A 242 13.20 16.00 21.68
N ARG A 243 12.58 16.12 20.50
CA ARG A 243 13.17 16.76 19.32
C ARG A 243 13.37 18.25 19.54
N ASP A 244 12.37 18.94 20.06
CA ASP A 244 12.45 20.37 20.35
C ASP A 244 13.56 20.66 21.36
N ALA A 245 13.62 19.88 22.45
CA ALA A 245 14.67 20.00 23.45
C ALA A 245 16.08 19.74 22.85
N ARG A 246 16.20 18.73 21.98
CA ARG A 246 17.46 18.45 21.27
C ARG A 246 17.88 19.62 20.38
N ASP A 247 16.95 20.22 19.64
CA ASP A 247 17.25 21.26 18.66
C ASP A 247 17.68 22.58 19.34
N VAL A 248 17.10 22.90 20.49
CA VAL A 248 17.57 23.99 21.38
C VAL A 248 19.02 23.75 21.79
N VAL A 249 19.32 22.57 22.35
CA VAL A 249 20.68 22.22 22.80
C VAL A 249 21.68 22.20 21.64
N GLN A 250 21.30 21.71 20.46
CA GLN A 250 22.17 21.74 19.29
C GLN A 250 22.46 23.16 18.82
N THR A 251 21.50 24.06 18.91
CA THR A 251 21.68 25.46 18.54
C THR A 251 22.66 26.15 19.49
N GLU A 252 22.50 25.93 20.80
CA GLU A 252 23.43 26.41 21.82
C GLU A 252 24.84 25.83 21.63
N LEU A 253 24.94 24.53 21.33
CA LEU A 253 26.22 23.88 21.06
C LEU A 253 26.93 24.46 19.83
N ARG A 254 26.20 24.66 18.72
CA ARG A 254 26.76 25.28 17.50
C ARG A 254 27.24 26.70 17.77
N ALA A 255 26.51 27.49 18.57
CA ALA A 255 26.91 28.84 18.95
C ALA A 255 28.18 28.81 19.81
N ALA A 256 28.24 27.93 20.82
CA ALA A 256 29.40 27.76 21.69
C ALA A 256 30.63 27.28 20.91
N ASP A 257 30.48 26.32 20.00
CA ASP A 257 31.57 25.84 19.16
C ASP A 257 32.08 26.92 18.19
N ARG A 258 31.18 27.75 17.63
CA ARG A 258 31.58 28.90 16.81
C ARG A 258 32.44 29.87 17.61
N VAL A 259 32.01 30.22 18.83
CA VAL A 259 32.78 31.09 19.72
C VAL A 259 34.13 30.45 20.05
N ARG A 260 34.15 29.17 20.44
CA ARG A 260 35.39 28.44 20.76
C ARG A 260 36.38 28.41 19.60
N ARG A 261 35.90 28.22 18.36
CA ARG A 261 36.75 28.17 17.15
C ARG A 261 37.25 29.55 16.73
N LEU A 262 36.39 30.57 16.81
CA LEU A 262 36.70 31.91 16.28
C LEU A 262 37.37 32.82 17.29
N ALA A 263 37.12 32.66 18.60
CA ALA A 263 37.66 33.55 19.62
C ALA A 263 39.19 33.70 19.57
N PRO A 264 40.00 32.63 19.37
CA PRO A 264 41.44 32.78 19.24
C PRO A 264 41.86 33.58 17.99
N LEU A 265 41.15 33.38 16.87
CA LEU A 265 41.44 34.08 15.62
C LEU A 265 41.07 35.57 15.69
N VAL A 266 39.94 35.88 16.33
CA VAL A 266 39.52 37.28 16.57
C VAL A 266 40.52 37.98 17.48
N ARG A 267 40.95 37.31 18.57
CA ARG A 267 41.99 37.85 19.46
C ARG A 267 43.31 38.08 18.72
N LEU A 268 43.76 37.13 17.92
CA LEU A 268 44.97 37.27 17.12
C LEU A 268 44.87 38.44 16.13
N ARG A 269 43.71 38.59 15.47
CA ARG A 269 43.46 39.73 14.58
C ARG A 269 43.56 41.05 15.35
N ASP A 270 42.94 41.15 16.52
CA ASP A 270 42.95 42.36 17.33
C ASP A 270 44.39 42.70 17.76
N GLU A 271 45.16 41.72 18.24
CA GLU A 271 46.58 41.87 18.59
C GLU A 271 47.43 42.32 17.38
N GLN A 272 47.22 41.72 16.21
CA GLN A 272 47.93 42.09 14.97
C GLN A 272 47.54 43.49 14.49
N THR A 273 46.26 43.86 14.59
CA THR A 273 45.76 45.18 14.21
C THR A 273 46.33 46.25 15.12
N GLU A 274 46.39 46.00 16.42
CA GLU A 274 47.04 46.90 17.40
C GLU A 274 48.54 47.03 17.11
N THR A 275 49.21 45.94 16.75
CA THR A 275 50.63 45.97 16.35
C THR A 275 50.83 46.79 15.07
N LEU A 276 49.94 46.68 14.08
CA LEU A 276 50.00 47.44 12.83
C LEU A 276 49.79 48.94 13.03
N LEU A 277 48.98 49.37 14.00
CA LEU A 277 48.84 50.78 14.35
C LEU A 277 50.19 51.40 14.78
N GLY A 278 51.09 50.61 15.38
CA GLY A 278 52.46 51.05 15.71
C GLY A 278 53.35 51.32 14.50
N TYR A 279 52.94 50.90 13.30
CA TYR A 279 53.68 51.06 12.05
C TYR A 279 52.99 52.00 11.06
N GLU A 280 51.99 52.79 11.50
CA GLU A 280 51.20 53.69 10.65
C GLU A 280 52.05 54.73 9.91
N THR A 281 53.25 55.05 10.42
CA THR A 281 54.21 55.96 9.79
C THR A 281 55.18 55.30 8.81
N ILE A 282 55.19 53.97 8.71
CA ILE A 282 56.06 53.25 7.79
C ILE A 282 55.41 53.20 6.41
N VAL A 283 56.12 53.72 5.41
CA VAL A 283 55.69 53.61 4.01
C VAL A 283 55.95 52.19 3.54
N ASP A 284 54.89 51.46 3.24
CA ASP A 284 54.98 50.13 2.62
C ASP A 284 55.50 50.26 1.18
N LEU A 285 56.75 49.85 0.98
CA LEU A 285 57.38 49.78 -0.34
C LEU A 285 57.26 48.34 -0.82
N SER A 286 56.59 48.14 -1.95
CA SER A 286 56.60 46.83 -2.60
C SER A 286 58.01 46.45 -3.03
N VAL A 287 58.31 45.15 -3.08
CA VAL A 287 59.61 44.61 -3.52
C VAL A 287 60.05 45.20 -4.87
N GLN A 288 59.10 45.43 -5.80
CA GLN A 288 59.39 46.08 -7.08
C GLN A 288 59.87 47.52 -6.94
N ARG A 289 59.30 48.29 -5.99
CA ARG A 289 59.73 49.67 -5.72
C ARG A 289 61.07 49.70 -4.99
N GLU A 290 61.36 48.71 -4.16
CA GLU A 290 62.66 48.55 -3.51
C GLU A 290 63.75 48.24 -4.55
N ASP A 291 63.52 47.25 -5.43
CA ASP A 291 64.43 46.91 -6.53
C ASP A 291 64.67 48.10 -7.47
N GLU A 292 63.62 48.86 -7.78
CA GLU A 292 63.71 50.05 -8.61
C GLU A 292 64.49 51.17 -7.92
N ALA A 293 64.27 51.39 -6.61
CA ALA A 293 65.04 52.35 -5.83
C ALA A 293 66.54 51.96 -5.77
N GLU A 294 66.86 50.69 -5.51
CA GLU A 294 68.25 50.22 -5.52
C GLU A 294 68.90 50.35 -6.90
N ARG A 295 68.15 50.07 -7.99
CA ARG A 295 68.65 50.24 -9.36
C ARG A 295 68.98 51.71 -9.64
N VAL A 296 68.06 52.62 -9.32
CA VAL A 296 68.25 54.07 -9.52
C VAL A 296 69.42 54.60 -8.70
N ILE A 297 69.60 54.13 -7.45
CA ILE A 297 70.76 54.50 -6.62
C ILE A 297 72.06 54.03 -7.29
N ARG A 298 72.13 52.77 -7.74
CA ARG A 298 73.32 52.24 -8.44
C ARG A 298 73.62 52.99 -9.74
N GLU A 299 72.60 53.32 -10.52
CA GLU A 299 72.72 54.12 -11.75
C GLU A 299 73.25 55.54 -11.44
N ALA A 300 72.75 56.18 -10.38
CA ALA A 300 73.21 57.49 -9.96
C ALA A 300 74.68 57.48 -9.50
N GLU A 301 75.08 56.47 -8.72
CA GLU A 301 76.48 56.29 -8.30
C GLU A 301 77.41 56.06 -9.50
N GLU A 302 76.99 55.24 -10.47
CA GLU A 302 77.77 54.97 -11.67
C GLU A 302 77.90 56.22 -12.55
N ALA A 303 76.81 56.97 -12.74
CA ALA A 303 76.84 58.24 -13.46
C ALA A 303 77.80 59.24 -12.79
N GLN A 304 77.81 59.30 -11.45
CA GLN A 304 78.72 60.16 -10.70
C GLN A 304 80.19 59.73 -10.87
N ARG A 305 80.48 58.42 -10.87
CA ARG A 305 81.83 57.90 -11.16
C ARG A 305 82.26 58.26 -12.57
N GLN A 306 81.43 58.01 -13.57
CA GLN A 306 81.73 58.33 -14.97
C GLN A 306 82.01 59.81 -15.17
N ARG A 307 81.20 60.68 -14.55
CA ARG A 307 81.43 62.13 -14.56
C ARG A 307 82.80 62.48 -13.99
N SER A 308 83.16 61.93 -12.83
CA SER A 308 84.45 62.20 -12.20
C SER A 308 85.63 61.75 -13.08
N THR A 309 85.52 60.59 -13.73
CA THR A 309 86.54 60.08 -14.66
C THR A 309 86.66 60.97 -15.90
N ALA A 310 85.53 61.42 -16.46
CA ALA A 310 85.52 62.32 -17.60
C ALA A 310 86.16 63.69 -17.26
N GLU A 311 85.89 64.23 -16.07
CA GLU A 311 86.52 65.45 -15.56
C GLU A 311 88.04 65.29 -15.40
N GLN A 312 88.52 64.14 -14.90
CA GLN A 312 89.95 63.81 -14.83
C GLN A 312 90.60 63.71 -16.21
N LEU A 313 89.98 62.97 -17.14
CA LEU A 313 90.50 62.82 -18.51
C LEU A 313 90.58 64.16 -19.23
N LYS A 314 89.59 65.04 -19.01
CA LYS A 314 89.61 66.40 -19.54
C LYS A 314 90.79 67.19 -18.99
N ALA A 315 90.98 67.18 -17.67
CA ALA A 315 92.11 67.89 -17.04
C ALA A 315 93.47 67.36 -17.53
N ASP A 316 93.60 66.04 -17.70
CA ASP A 316 94.81 65.42 -18.25
C ASP A 316 95.06 65.82 -19.71
N ALA A 317 94.01 65.87 -20.53
CA ALA A 317 94.11 66.31 -21.93
C ALA A 317 94.50 67.79 -22.03
N GLU A 318 93.91 68.66 -21.19
CA GLU A 318 94.28 70.08 -21.11
C GLU A 318 95.74 70.25 -20.68
N ASN A 319 96.19 69.52 -19.65
CA ASN A 319 97.58 69.52 -19.21
C ASN A 319 98.56 69.01 -20.29
N ARG A 320 98.17 67.99 -21.06
CA ARG A 320 99.00 67.49 -22.17
C ARG A 320 99.09 68.52 -23.30
N ARG A 321 97.97 69.14 -23.67
CA ARG A 321 97.91 70.19 -24.68
C ARG A 321 98.84 71.36 -24.29
N ASP A 322 98.77 71.82 -23.05
CA ASP A 322 99.53 72.99 -22.60
C ASP A 322 101.05 72.74 -22.54
N LYS A 323 101.48 71.46 -22.55
CA LYS A 323 102.89 71.06 -22.63
C LYS A 323 103.42 70.89 -24.06
N ILE A 324 102.57 71.00 -25.07
CA ILE A 324 103.00 70.92 -26.47
C ILE A 324 103.56 72.28 -26.88
N GLU A 325 104.88 72.37 -27.00
CA GLU A 325 105.54 73.51 -27.65
C GLU A 325 105.53 73.28 -29.17
N ALA A 326 104.69 74.01 -29.89
CA ALA A 326 104.64 73.96 -31.34
C ALA A 326 105.74 74.87 -31.93
N ASP A 327 106.71 74.27 -32.63
CA ASP A 327 107.69 75.01 -33.42
C ASP A 327 107.05 75.43 -34.76
N PRO A 328 106.84 76.74 -35.00
CA PRO A 328 106.20 77.23 -36.23
C PRO A 328 106.99 76.85 -37.49
N THR A 329 108.32 76.75 -37.39
CA THR A 329 109.18 76.46 -38.55
C THR A 329 109.12 75.00 -38.97
N LEU A 330 108.90 74.08 -38.02
CA LEU A 330 108.70 72.66 -38.30
C LEU A 330 107.33 72.41 -38.95
N LEU A 331 106.30 73.14 -38.50
CA LEU A 331 104.93 73.03 -39.05
C LEU A 331 104.84 73.51 -40.50
N GLU A 332 105.58 74.56 -40.89
CA GLU A 332 105.68 75.00 -42.29
C GLU A 332 106.27 73.93 -43.22
N LYS A 333 106.99 72.94 -42.66
CA LYS A 333 107.62 71.84 -43.38
C LYS A 333 106.88 70.50 -43.24
N ALA A 334 105.70 70.48 -42.64
CA ALA A 334 104.93 69.26 -42.37
C ALA A 334 104.68 68.43 -43.65
N ASP A 335 104.18 69.07 -44.71
CA ASP A 335 103.87 68.38 -45.98
C ASP A 335 105.12 67.77 -46.63
N GLU A 336 106.28 68.43 -46.54
CA GLU A 336 107.56 67.91 -47.04
C GLU A 336 108.03 66.68 -46.24
N ILE A 337 107.86 66.71 -44.91
CA ILE A 337 108.22 65.60 -44.01
C ILE A 337 107.32 64.39 -44.25
N ASP A 338 106.01 64.59 -44.36
CA ASP A 338 105.04 63.51 -44.63
C ASP A 338 105.31 62.87 -46.00
N GLN A 339 105.64 63.67 -47.01
CA GLN A 339 106.00 63.17 -48.33
C GLN A 339 107.27 62.30 -48.29
N LEU A 340 108.31 62.71 -47.54
CA LEU A 340 109.53 61.92 -47.38
C LEU A 340 109.30 60.58 -46.65
N ILE A 341 108.42 60.57 -45.64
CA ILE A 341 108.03 59.33 -44.93
C ILE A 341 107.27 58.39 -45.88
N ALA A 342 106.35 58.92 -46.68
CA ALA A 342 105.59 58.17 -47.67
C ALA A 342 106.52 57.56 -48.74
N ASP A 343 107.46 58.35 -49.27
CA ASP A 343 108.45 57.91 -50.26
C ASP A 343 109.38 56.83 -49.69
N GLY A 344 109.79 56.95 -48.42
CA GLY A 344 110.55 55.92 -47.71
C GLY A 344 109.81 54.58 -47.60
N GLY A 345 108.49 54.62 -47.36
CA GLY A 345 107.63 53.43 -47.38
C GLY A 345 107.54 52.76 -48.75
N ALA A 346 107.49 53.56 -49.84
CA ALA A 346 107.45 53.04 -51.20
C ALA A 346 108.76 52.32 -51.59
N VAL A 347 109.92 52.87 -51.20
CA VAL A 347 111.24 52.27 -51.45
C VAL A 347 111.41 50.95 -50.69
N ALA A 348 111.01 50.90 -49.42
CA ALA A 348 111.07 49.68 -48.61
C ALA A 348 110.21 48.55 -49.19
N LYS A 349 109.00 48.88 -49.67
CA LYS A 349 108.10 47.92 -50.31
C LYS A 349 108.67 47.40 -51.64
N ALA A 350 109.22 48.28 -52.48
CA ALA A 350 109.82 47.88 -53.76
C ALA A 350 111.01 46.91 -53.57
N ALA A 351 111.82 47.11 -52.54
CA ALA A 351 112.92 46.21 -52.21
C ALA A 351 112.43 44.80 -51.79
N GLN A 352 111.35 44.72 -50.99
CA GLN A 352 110.74 43.44 -50.61
C GLN A 352 110.09 42.72 -51.80
N ASP A 353 109.41 43.48 -52.67
CA ASP A 353 108.75 42.92 -53.84
C ASP A 353 109.75 42.32 -54.84
N LEU A 354 110.95 42.91 -55.01
CA LEU A 354 111.99 42.38 -55.88
C LEU A 354 112.42 40.96 -55.45
N VAL A 355 112.72 40.78 -54.16
CA VAL A 355 113.11 39.47 -53.59
C VAL A 355 112.01 38.41 -53.82
N ARG A 356 110.74 38.81 -53.64
CA ARG A 356 109.61 37.91 -53.88
C ARG A 356 109.52 37.49 -55.35
N ARG A 357 109.69 38.41 -56.30
CA ARG A 357 109.60 38.11 -57.74
C ARG A 357 110.74 37.22 -58.23
N GLU A 358 111.94 37.38 -57.70
CA GLU A 358 113.06 36.48 -58.00
C GLU A 358 112.79 35.04 -57.52
N ALA A 359 112.22 34.88 -56.32
CA ALA A 359 111.84 33.57 -55.81
C ALA A 359 110.73 32.90 -56.65
N GLU A 360 109.72 33.67 -57.05
CA GLU A 360 108.63 33.17 -57.93
C GLU A 360 109.17 32.71 -59.29
N LEU A 361 110.16 33.42 -59.86
CA LEU A 361 110.79 33.03 -61.13
C LEU A 361 111.47 31.65 -61.02
N VAL A 362 112.23 31.42 -59.96
CA VAL A 362 112.92 30.14 -59.71
C VAL A 362 111.91 28.98 -59.59
N VAL A 363 110.81 29.18 -58.86
CA VAL A 363 109.76 28.17 -58.71
C VAL A 363 109.07 27.87 -60.05
N ALA A 364 108.74 28.91 -60.82
CA ALA A 364 108.11 28.75 -62.13
C ALA A 364 109.01 28.01 -63.13
N GLU A 365 110.31 28.31 -63.15
CA GLU A 365 111.29 27.61 -63.98
C GLU A 365 111.46 26.14 -63.60
N ALA A 366 111.45 25.83 -62.30
CA ALA A 366 111.52 24.46 -61.80
C ALA A 366 110.25 23.66 -62.18
N LEU A 367 109.07 24.26 -62.03
CA LEU A 367 107.80 23.66 -62.45
C LEU A 367 107.78 23.39 -63.96
N THR A 368 108.23 24.36 -64.76
CA THR A 368 108.29 24.23 -66.22
C THR A 368 109.24 23.10 -66.63
N ARG A 369 110.41 22.98 -65.99
CA ARG A 369 111.33 21.85 -66.19
C ARG A 369 110.70 20.50 -65.83
N ARG A 370 110.01 20.42 -64.69
CA ARG A 370 109.34 19.19 -64.23
C ARG A 370 108.23 18.76 -65.19
N LEU A 371 107.34 19.68 -65.56
CA LEU A 371 106.23 19.41 -66.48
C LEU A 371 106.75 18.97 -67.86
N ARG A 372 107.84 19.57 -68.34
CA ARG A 372 108.52 19.13 -69.56
C ARG A 372 109.09 17.72 -69.43
N ALA A 373 109.70 17.38 -68.29
CA ALA A 373 110.20 16.02 -68.05
C ALA A 373 109.07 14.98 -67.98
N GLU A 374 107.96 15.28 -67.28
CA GLU A 374 106.79 14.39 -67.17
C GLU A 374 106.08 14.19 -68.52
N ALA A 375 106.05 15.22 -69.37
CA ALA A 375 105.47 15.13 -70.71
C ALA A 375 106.34 14.34 -71.71
N GLY A 376 107.61 14.08 -71.40
CA GLY A 376 108.51 13.23 -72.20
C GLY A 376 108.60 13.69 -73.67
N PRO A 377 108.54 12.77 -74.66
CA PRO A 377 108.58 13.11 -76.09
C PRO A 377 107.45 14.05 -76.55
N ASN A 378 106.41 14.22 -75.73
CA ASN A 378 105.26 15.07 -76.02
C ASN A 378 105.36 16.47 -75.40
N ALA A 379 106.45 16.79 -74.71
CA ALA A 379 106.64 18.07 -74.01
C ALA A 379 106.56 19.30 -74.91
N ASP A 380 107.04 19.18 -76.15
CA ASP A 380 106.95 20.22 -77.19
C ASP A 380 105.98 19.83 -78.32
N ALA A 381 105.23 18.72 -78.16
CA ALA A 381 104.22 18.32 -79.12
C ALA A 381 102.92 19.10 -78.86
N THR A 382 102.46 19.86 -79.85
CA THR A 382 101.13 20.44 -79.79
C THR A 382 100.11 19.35 -80.15
N PRO A 383 99.27 18.87 -79.21
CA PRO A 383 98.28 17.85 -79.55
C PRO A 383 97.33 18.38 -80.63
N SER A 384 96.98 17.54 -81.60
CA SER A 384 96.00 17.92 -82.62
C SER A 384 94.71 18.41 -81.98
N ARG A 385 93.96 19.32 -82.63
CA ARG A 385 92.69 19.86 -82.08
C ARG A 385 91.75 18.74 -81.61
N ALA A 386 91.73 17.60 -82.30
CA ALA A 386 90.94 16.43 -81.93
C ALA A 386 91.43 15.76 -80.62
N LEU A 387 92.74 15.58 -80.44
CA LEU A 387 93.31 15.00 -79.22
C LEU A 387 93.18 15.96 -78.03
N ALA A 388 93.40 17.26 -78.24
CA ALA A 388 93.24 18.29 -77.22
C ALA A 388 91.78 18.44 -76.76
N ALA A 389 90.81 18.29 -77.68
CA ALA A 389 89.40 18.25 -77.34
C ALA A 389 89.05 16.99 -76.54
N LYS A 390 89.58 15.82 -76.92
CA LYS A 390 89.35 14.55 -76.20
C LYS A 390 89.96 14.54 -74.80
N LEU A 391 91.15 15.12 -74.63
CA LEU A 391 91.79 15.28 -73.31
C LEU A 391 91.03 16.28 -72.42
N ARG A 392 90.56 17.41 -72.98
CA ARG A 392 89.69 18.34 -72.26
C ARG A 392 88.37 17.69 -71.86
N ASP A 393 87.78 16.89 -72.74
CA ASP A 393 86.54 16.17 -72.44
C ASP A 393 86.74 15.09 -71.37
N LEU A 394 87.84 14.33 -71.42
CA LEU A 394 88.22 13.39 -70.36
C LEU A 394 88.49 14.09 -69.02
N SER A 395 89.18 15.23 -69.02
CA SER A 395 89.47 16.01 -67.81
C SER A 395 88.19 16.61 -67.22
N ARG A 396 87.30 17.14 -68.07
CA ARG A 396 85.96 17.59 -67.67
C ARG A 396 85.13 16.44 -67.10
N THR A 397 85.07 15.31 -67.80
CA THR A 397 84.32 14.11 -67.35
C THR A 397 84.88 13.55 -66.04
N HIS A 398 86.20 13.60 -65.84
CA HIS A 398 86.82 13.20 -64.57
C HIS A 398 86.48 14.18 -63.45
N GLY A 399 86.50 15.49 -63.71
CA GLY A 399 86.07 16.53 -62.79
C GLY A 399 84.59 16.42 -62.40
N GLU A 400 83.71 16.20 -63.38
CA GLU A 400 82.27 15.98 -63.19
C GLU A 400 82.00 14.72 -62.37
N ASN A 401 82.68 13.60 -62.65
CA ASN A 401 82.56 12.37 -61.87
C ASN A 401 83.10 12.53 -60.44
N ALA A 402 84.20 13.26 -60.25
CA ALA A 402 84.75 13.52 -58.91
C ALA A 402 83.82 14.41 -58.07
N ALA A 403 83.21 15.43 -58.69
CA ALA A 403 82.20 16.28 -58.06
C ALA A 403 80.93 15.49 -57.71
N ALA A 404 80.41 14.68 -58.64
CA ALA A 404 79.24 13.83 -58.42
C ALA A 404 79.47 12.82 -57.28
N ARG A 405 80.67 12.24 -57.17
CA ARG A 405 81.04 11.34 -56.06
C ARG A 405 81.05 12.05 -54.71
N ARG A 406 81.54 13.30 -54.63
CA ARG A 406 81.45 14.09 -53.38
C ARG A 406 80.01 14.38 -53.00
N GLN A 407 79.19 14.80 -53.96
CA GLN A 407 77.79 15.15 -53.69
C GLN A 407 76.94 13.95 -53.23
N ILE A 408 77.20 12.75 -53.78
CA ILE A 408 76.57 11.51 -53.30
C ILE A 408 77.01 11.18 -51.86
N ALA A 409 78.28 11.40 -51.51
CA ALA A 409 78.78 11.17 -50.16
C ALA A 409 78.15 12.13 -49.14
N GLU A 410 78.04 13.41 -49.47
CA GLU A 410 77.37 14.42 -48.64
C GLU A 410 75.88 14.10 -48.46
N SER A 411 75.19 13.70 -49.54
CA SER A 411 73.77 13.30 -49.48
C SER A 411 73.53 12.06 -48.61
N ARG A 412 74.44 11.07 -48.65
CA ARG A 412 74.36 9.90 -47.75
C ARG A 412 74.52 10.28 -46.29
N ASN A 413 75.46 11.17 -45.96
CA ASN A 413 75.66 11.62 -44.59
C ASN A 413 74.43 12.36 -44.04
N ASP A 414 73.80 13.25 -44.84
CA ASP A 414 72.57 13.94 -44.40
C ASP A 414 71.40 12.96 -44.18
N LEU A 415 71.27 11.92 -45.03
CA LEU A 415 70.25 10.89 -44.84
C LEU A 415 70.48 10.05 -43.58
N ASP A 416 71.73 9.68 -43.28
CA ASP A 416 72.06 8.94 -42.05
C ASP A 416 71.80 9.80 -40.80
N ASP A 417 72.13 11.09 -40.83
CA ASP A 417 71.81 12.02 -39.74
C ASP A 417 70.30 12.18 -39.53
N ARG A 418 69.51 12.27 -40.62
CA ARG A 418 68.05 12.29 -40.54
C ARG A 418 67.50 10.99 -39.96
N ARG A 419 68.04 9.84 -40.37
CA ARG A 419 67.61 8.53 -39.85
C ARG A 419 67.92 8.40 -38.36
N LYS A 420 69.09 8.85 -37.92
CA LYS A 420 69.48 8.86 -36.52
C LYS A 420 68.57 9.75 -35.67
N ARG A 421 68.30 10.98 -36.12
CA ARG A 421 67.33 11.89 -35.45
C ARG A 421 65.91 11.32 -35.36
N ALA A 422 65.47 10.59 -36.37
CA ALA A 422 64.16 9.93 -36.36
C ALA A 422 64.14 8.74 -35.39
N GLN A 423 65.22 7.96 -35.34
CA GLN A 423 65.37 6.85 -34.39
C GLN A 423 65.45 7.34 -32.95
N ASP A 424 66.24 8.39 -32.67
CA ASP A 424 66.34 8.99 -31.33
C ASP A 424 64.98 9.52 -30.83
N ARG A 425 64.13 10.04 -31.74
CA ARG A 425 62.75 10.45 -31.40
C ARG A 425 61.83 9.26 -31.10
N LEU A 426 62.03 8.14 -31.80
CA LEU A 426 61.25 6.92 -31.57
C LEU A 426 61.63 6.27 -30.24
N ASP A 427 62.93 6.20 -29.96
CA ASP A 427 63.48 5.60 -28.74
C ASP A 427 63.21 6.47 -27.50
N GLY A 428 63.08 7.80 -27.67
CA GLY A 428 62.68 8.75 -26.61
C GLY A 428 61.17 8.78 -26.32
N ALA A 429 60.33 8.19 -27.16
CA ALA A 429 58.89 8.11 -26.94
C ALA A 429 58.53 6.87 -26.11
N SER A 430 58.53 7.01 -24.79
CA SER A 430 58.01 5.98 -23.87
C SER A 430 56.48 5.88 -24.02
N ALA A 431 56.02 4.82 -24.69
CA ALA A 431 54.60 4.45 -24.77
C ALA A 431 54.05 3.82 -23.47
N ALA A 432 54.83 3.78 -22.39
CA ALA A 432 54.45 3.05 -21.17
C ALA A 432 53.61 3.87 -20.17
N ALA A 433 53.72 5.20 -20.14
CA ALA A 433 53.07 6.03 -19.13
C ALA A 433 51.64 6.51 -19.51
N ALA A 434 51.26 6.44 -20.79
CA ALA A 434 49.98 6.94 -21.29
C ALA A 434 48.88 5.88 -21.41
N SER A 435 49.17 4.59 -21.15
CA SER A 435 48.20 3.52 -21.36
C SER A 435 47.33 3.24 -20.13
N GLU A 436 47.86 3.28 -18.90
CA GLU A 436 47.08 2.98 -17.68
C GLU A 436 46.00 4.03 -17.41
N ALA A 437 46.37 5.32 -17.43
CA ALA A 437 45.42 6.41 -17.20
C ALA A 437 44.30 6.48 -18.25
N LEU A 438 44.58 6.04 -19.49
CA LEU A 438 43.58 5.99 -20.55
C LEU A 438 42.66 4.77 -20.42
N ILE A 439 43.20 3.63 -19.95
CA ILE A 439 42.42 2.41 -19.68
C ILE A 439 41.47 2.66 -18.50
N ASP A 440 41.95 3.25 -17.40
CA ASP A 440 41.13 3.58 -16.23
C ASP A 440 40.00 4.56 -16.58
N ALA A 441 40.27 5.58 -17.40
CA ALA A 441 39.25 6.52 -17.85
C ALA A 441 38.18 5.86 -18.74
N VAL A 442 38.57 4.91 -19.60
CA VAL A 442 37.64 4.17 -20.47
C VAL A 442 36.82 3.16 -19.68
N ASP A 443 37.40 2.49 -18.68
CA ASP A 443 36.68 1.55 -17.83
C ASP A 443 35.70 2.26 -16.88
N ALA A 444 36.08 3.44 -16.34
CA ALA A 444 35.17 4.30 -15.59
C ALA A 444 33.98 4.77 -16.46
N ALA A 445 34.23 5.14 -17.72
CA ALA A 445 33.17 5.52 -18.65
C ALA A 445 32.25 4.33 -19.01
N ARG A 446 32.79 3.11 -19.15
CA ARG A 446 32.00 1.89 -19.40
C ARG A 446 31.15 1.48 -18.20
N ALA A 447 31.65 1.67 -16.97
CA ALA A 447 30.92 1.36 -15.74
C ALA A 447 29.66 2.21 -15.55
N LEU A 448 29.59 3.39 -16.18
CA LEU A 448 28.40 4.24 -16.16
C LEU A 448 27.25 3.69 -17.01
N GLY A 449 27.50 2.74 -17.92
CA GLY A 449 26.48 2.13 -18.78
C GLY A 449 26.17 2.94 -20.05
N SER A 450 25.71 2.26 -21.11
CA SER A 450 25.45 2.88 -22.42
C SER A 450 24.30 3.89 -22.43
N ASP A 451 23.55 3.98 -21.34
CA ASP A 451 22.42 4.87 -21.16
C ASP A 451 22.75 6.08 -20.26
N ALA A 452 24.00 6.25 -19.83
CA ALA A 452 24.42 7.32 -18.92
C ALA A 452 24.06 8.70 -19.48
N ASP A 453 24.35 8.94 -20.76
CA ASP A 453 24.04 10.20 -21.44
C ASP A 453 22.52 10.41 -21.53
N ALA A 454 21.75 9.37 -21.87
CA ALA A 454 20.29 9.42 -21.94
C ALA A 454 19.65 9.65 -20.56
N ARG A 455 20.24 9.13 -19.48
CA ARG A 455 19.79 9.37 -18.10
C ARG A 455 20.09 10.81 -17.66
N CYS A 456 21.25 11.35 -18.02
CA CYS A 456 21.59 12.75 -17.76
C CYS A 456 20.68 13.70 -18.53
N GLU A 457 20.43 13.46 -19.82
CA GLU A 457 19.48 14.25 -20.63
C GLU A 457 18.05 14.13 -20.09
N GLY A 458 17.60 12.92 -19.76
CA GLY A 458 16.27 12.69 -19.20
C GLY A 458 16.06 13.35 -17.85
N ALA A 459 17.09 13.38 -16.99
CA ALA A 459 17.07 14.11 -15.73
C ALA A 459 17.02 15.63 -15.96
N GLY A 460 17.80 16.15 -16.92
CA GLY A 460 17.79 17.57 -17.31
C GLY A 460 16.42 18.03 -17.80
N LEU A 461 15.80 17.28 -18.72
CA LEU A 461 14.45 17.57 -19.23
C LEU A 461 13.39 17.53 -18.13
N ARG A 462 13.53 16.63 -17.14
CA ARG A 462 12.63 16.59 -15.96
C ARG A 462 12.76 17.83 -15.10
N VAL A 463 13.99 18.30 -14.85
CA VAL A 463 14.25 19.51 -14.07
C VAL A 463 13.64 20.73 -14.78
N GLU A 464 13.82 20.87 -16.09
CA GLU A 464 13.22 21.96 -16.87
C GLU A 464 11.68 21.93 -16.88
N ALA A 465 11.08 20.74 -17.02
CA ALA A 465 9.63 20.59 -16.99
C ALA A 465 9.03 20.91 -15.60
N LEU A 466 9.70 20.48 -14.53
CA LEU A 466 9.30 20.79 -13.15
C LEU A 466 9.50 22.28 -12.83
N ALA A 467 10.62 22.88 -13.25
CA ALA A 467 10.88 24.32 -13.10
C ALA A 467 9.83 25.17 -13.83
N SER A 468 9.37 24.73 -15.01
CA SER A 468 8.35 25.43 -15.80
C SER A 468 6.94 25.33 -15.19
N SER A 469 6.65 24.25 -14.46
CA SER A 469 5.34 24.03 -13.82
C SER A 469 5.25 24.57 -12.39
N LEU A 470 6.39 24.80 -11.74
CA LEU A 470 6.49 25.34 -10.38
C LEU A 470 5.70 26.65 -10.16
N PRO A 471 5.76 27.68 -11.03
CA PRO A 471 5.01 28.91 -10.81
C PRO A 471 3.49 28.69 -10.76
N ALA A 472 2.97 27.82 -11.63
CA ALA A 472 1.55 27.50 -11.71
C ALA A 472 1.08 26.69 -10.49
N LEU A 473 1.93 25.80 -9.96
CA LEU A 473 1.64 25.06 -8.73
C LEU A 473 1.66 25.97 -7.50
N LEU A 474 2.59 26.92 -7.42
CA LEU A 474 2.63 27.92 -6.34
C LEU A 474 1.39 28.82 -6.38
N THR A 475 0.87 29.18 -7.58
CA THR A 475 -0.36 29.99 -7.68
C THR A 475 -1.60 29.28 -7.14
N ARG A 476 -1.62 27.93 -7.14
CA ARG A 476 -2.73 27.13 -6.62
C ARG A 476 -2.78 27.09 -5.09
N LEU A 477 -1.73 27.53 -4.40
CA LEU A 477 -1.65 27.57 -2.94
C LEU A 477 -2.26 28.84 -2.33
N SER A 478 -3.06 29.61 -3.08
CA SER A 478 -3.77 30.79 -2.56
C SER A 478 -4.58 30.44 -1.29
N PRO A 479 -4.50 31.24 -0.20
CA PRO A 479 -3.98 32.62 -0.14
C PRO A 479 -2.46 32.77 0.08
N TRP A 480 -1.67 31.69 0.06
CA TRP A 480 -0.22 31.77 0.26
C TRP A 480 0.50 32.39 -0.95
N THR A 481 1.42 33.33 -0.70
CA THR A 481 2.09 34.17 -1.72
C THR A 481 3.62 34.11 -1.65
N GLY A 482 4.20 33.10 -1.00
CA GLY A 482 5.65 32.95 -0.83
C GLY A 482 6.35 32.26 -2.01
N GLY A 483 7.68 32.17 -1.94
CA GLY A 483 8.53 31.42 -2.89
C GLY A 483 8.72 29.95 -2.51
N ILE A 484 9.20 29.10 -3.43
CA ILE A 484 9.42 27.66 -3.16
C ILE A 484 10.38 27.41 -1.99
N ASP A 485 11.41 28.26 -1.85
CA ASP A 485 12.38 28.17 -0.75
C ASP A 485 11.73 28.49 0.60
N GLU A 486 10.74 29.38 0.62
CA GLU A 486 9.96 29.69 1.82
C GLU A 486 8.97 28.56 2.13
N LEU A 487 8.42 27.89 1.10
CA LEU A 487 7.52 26.74 1.26
C LEU A 487 8.23 25.53 1.88
N LEU A 488 9.46 25.24 1.44
CA LEU A 488 10.26 24.09 1.91
C LEU A 488 10.72 24.23 3.36
N VAL A 489 10.65 25.43 3.93
CA VAL A 489 11.04 25.73 5.31
C VAL A 489 9.82 25.83 6.23
N LEU A 490 8.60 25.74 5.68
CA LEU A 490 7.40 25.65 6.51
C LEU A 490 7.38 24.31 7.28
N PRO A 491 6.95 24.32 8.55
CA PRO A 491 6.83 23.10 9.33
C PRO A 491 5.78 22.17 8.69
N GLU A 492 6.16 20.92 8.42
CA GLU A 492 5.23 19.88 7.99
C GLU A 492 4.24 19.60 9.12
N VAL A 493 2.95 19.87 8.87
CA VAL A 493 1.88 19.49 9.79
C VAL A 493 1.65 17.99 9.60
N GLY A 494 2.03 17.19 10.59
CA GLY A 494 1.73 15.76 10.61
C GLY A 494 0.22 15.48 10.67
N ASP A 495 -0.18 14.28 10.26
CA ASP A 495 -1.56 13.78 10.07
C ASP A 495 -2.47 13.75 11.34
N GLU A 496 -2.29 14.65 12.31
CA GLU A 496 -3.06 14.66 13.56
C GLU A 496 -4.09 15.79 13.73
N GLU A 497 -4.31 16.66 12.73
CA GLU A 497 -5.46 17.57 12.77
C GLU A 497 -6.18 17.67 11.41
N ILE A 498 -7.14 16.76 11.20
CA ILE A 498 -8.43 17.03 10.54
C ILE A 498 -9.55 16.48 11.41
#